data_AF-A0A9P0CY95-F1
#
_entry.id   AF-A0A9P0CY95-F1
#
_cell.length_a   1.000
_cell.length_b   1.000
_cell.length_c   1.000
_cell.angle_alpha   90.00
_cell.angle_beta   90.00
_cell.angle_gamma   90.00
#
_symmetry.space_group_name_H-M   'P 1'
#
loop_
_entity.id
_entity.type
_entity.pdbx_description
1 polymer ?
#
loop_
_entity_poly.entity_id
_entity_poly.type
_entity_poly.pdbx_seq_one_letter_code
_entity_poly.pdbx_strand_id
1 'polypeptide(L)'
;MGTRLRTQKTKQKGLGQVIDKLTVYDGLLIRRHCDATEYVKSAIMATFYHYDSGDENPNHSMCPKDSWCSYQRAEASGELTTYTHDYSPLPPDVLEAIKPIYEDFSNDNLLSRCVGGFNQNNNESFNQLVWKI
;
A
#
# COMPACT_ATOMS: atom_id res chain seq x y z
N MET A 1 9.32 -0.77 -11.60
CA MET A 1 8.73 0.03 -10.51
C MET A 1 9.48 1.33 -10.17
N GLY A 2 10.82 1.34 -10.02
CA GLY A 2 11.52 2.44 -9.32
C GLY A 2 11.57 3.84 -9.96
N THR A 3 11.43 3.99 -11.28
CA THR A 3 11.61 5.31 -11.95
C THR A 3 10.39 6.22 -11.85
N ARG A 4 9.16 5.68 -11.98
CA ARG A 4 7.91 6.48 -11.89
C ARG A 4 7.70 7.07 -10.49
N LEU A 5 7.94 6.28 -9.45
CA LEU A 5 7.85 6.72 -8.05
C LEU A 5 8.89 7.78 -7.71
N ARG A 6 10.12 7.65 -8.22
CA ARG A 6 11.18 8.66 -8.03
C ARG A 6 10.83 10.00 -8.67
N THR A 7 10.27 10.00 -9.88
CA THR A 7 9.84 11.23 -10.58
C THR A 7 8.70 11.93 -9.86
N GLN A 8 7.77 11.19 -9.24
CA GLN A 8 6.69 11.79 -8.45
C GLN A 8 7.20 12.31 -7.09
N LYS A 9 8.14 11.60 -6.44
CA LYS A 9 8.83 12.01 -5.21
C LYS A 9 9.44 13.42 -5.29
N THR A 10 9.95 13.79 -6.46
CA THR A 10 10.55 15.12 -6.70
C THR A 10 9.54 16.22 -7.01
N LYS A 11 8.30 15.87 -7.40
CA LYS A 11 7.28 16.84 -7.83
C LYS A 11 6.34 17.29 -6.70
N GLN A 12 6.11 16.46 -5.70
CA GLN A 12 5.23 16.78 -4.56
C GLN A 12 5.96 16.57 -3.22
N LYS A 13 6.11 17.64 -2.44
CA LYS A 13 6.66 17.59 -1.08
C LYS A 13 5.77 16.70 -0.19
N GLY A 14 6.37 15.77 0.56
CA GLY A 14 5.66 14.87 1.49
C GLY A 14 5.27 13.52 0.89
N LEU A 15 5.06 13.44 -0.43
CA LEU A 15 4.73 12.20 -1.13
C LEU A 15 5.81 11.11 -0.94
N GLY A 16 7.06 11.53 -0.77
CA GLY A 16 8.15 10.60 -0.58
C GLY A 16 8.07 9.74 0.69
N GLN A 17 7.66 10.34 1.81
CA GLN A 17 7.54 9.62 3.08
C GLN A 17 6.32 8.68 3.08
N VAL A 18 5.24 9.08 2.39
CA VAL A 18 4.06 8.25 2.16
C VAL A 18 4.44 7.02 1.34
N ILE A 19 5.09 7.22 0.20
CA ILE A 19 5.57 6.12 -0.66
C ILE A 19 6.49 5.15 0.10
N ASP A 20 7.38 5.66 0.96
CA ASP A 20 8.31 4.81 1.71
C ASP A 20 7.58 3.93 2.74
N LYS A 21 6.62 4.49 3.49
CA LYS A 21 5.77 3.72 4.42
C LYS A 21 4.95 2.66 3.69
N LEU A 22 4.38 3.02 2.55
CA LEU A 22 3.58 2.11 1.71
C LEU A 22 4.42 0.96 1.16
N THR A 23 5.59 1.26 0.61
CA THR A 23 6.50 0.23 0.05
C THR A 23 6.90 -0.81 1.12
N VAL A 24 7.12 -0.39 2.36
CA VAL A 24 7.43 -1.29 3.46
C VAL A 24 6.21 -2.13 3.86
N TYR A 25 5.05 -1.50 4.04
CA TYR A 25 3.82 -2.17 4.46
C TYR A 25 3.33 -3.17 3.40
N ASP A 26 3.19 -2.74 2.15
CA ASP A 26 2.71 -3.58 1.04
C ASP A 26 3.69 -4.71 0.73
N GLY A 27 5.01 -4.43 0.82
CA GLY A 27 6.03 -5.47 0.68
C GLY A 27 5.93 -6.54 1.76
N LEU A 28 5.60 -6.18 3.01
CA LEU A 28 5.35 -7.14 4.08
C LEU A 28 4.06 -7.92 3.85
N LEU A 29 3.00 -7.25 3.42
CA LEU A 29 1.69 -7.83 3.13
C LEU A 29 1.80 -8.91 2.04
N ILE A 30 2.44 -8.59 0.91
CA ILE A 30 2.67 -9.52 -0.20
C ILE A 30 3.44 -10.75 0.26
N ARG A 31 4.49 -10.59 1.09
CA ARG A 31 5.30 -11.72 1.57
C ARG A 31 4.53 -12.64 2.52
N ARG A 32 3.70 -12.07 3.40
CA ARG A 32 2.95 -12.83 4.43
C ARG A 32 1.70 -13.51 3.87
N HIS A 33 1.16 -12.97 2.79
CA HIS A 33 -0.10 -13.41 2.18
C HIS A 33 0.08 -13.73 0.69
N CYS A 34 1.25 -14.26 0.31
CA CYS A 34 1.60 -14.51 -1.08
C CYS A 34 0.60 -15.45 -1.79
N ASP A 35 -0.06 -16.35 -1.07
CA ASP A 35 -1.06 -17.26 -1.64
C ASP A 35 -2.50 -16.71 -1.60
N ALA A 36 -2.70 -15.48 -1.13
CA ALA A 36 -4.01 -14.86 -0.96
C ALA A 36 -4.12 -13.54 -1.76
N THR A 37 -4.06 -13.65 -3.09
CA THR A 37 -4.06 -12.52 -4.04
C THR A 37 -5.20 -11.53 -3.81
N GLU A 38 -6.43 -12.01 -3.61
CA GLU A 38 -7.59 -11.14 -3.37
C GLU A 38 -7.48 -10.37 -2.05
N TYR A 39 -6.92 -11.00 -1.02
CA TYR A 39 -6.67 -10.35 0.27
C TYR A 39 -5.61 -9.26 0.12
N VAL A 40 -4.51 -9.56 -0.58
CA VAL A 40 -3.43 -8.60 -0.82
C VAL A 40 -3.93 -7.40 -1.61
N LYS A 41 -4.71 -7.63 -2.67
CA LYS A 41 -5.36 -6.58 -3.47
C LYS A 41 -6.23 -5.66 -2.61
N SER A 42 -7.11 -6.26 -1.81
CA SER A 42 -8.02 -5.53 -0.93
C SER A 42 -7.26 -4.71 0.11
N ALA A 43 -6.20 -5.28 0.70
CA ALA A 43 -5.40 -4.61 1.70
C ALA A 43 -4.51 -3.48 1.13
N ILE A 44 -4.01 -3.61 -0.11
CA ILE A 44 -3.34 -2.50 -0.82
C ILE A 44 -4.33 -1.34 -1.01
N MET A 45 -5.51 -1.61 -1.57
CA MET A 45 -6.53 -0.56 -1.76
C MET A 45 -7.05 0.01 -0.44
N ALA A 46 -7.12 -0.78 0.62
CA ALA A 46 -7.49 -0.30 1.95
C ALA A 46 -6.55 0.80 2.45
N THR A 47 -5.24 0.72 2.18
CA THR A 47 -4.31 1.79 2.56
C THR A 47 -4.54 3.08 1.76
N PHE A 48 -4.92 2.97 0.47
CA PHE A 48 -5.28 4.15 -0.32
C PHE A 48 -6.49 4.87 0.29
N TYR A 49 -7.58 4.16 0.53
CA TYR A 49 -8.79 4.74 1.11
C TYR A 49 -8.60 5.23 2.54
N HIS A 50 -7.70 4.59 3.31
CA HIS A 50 -7.31 5.11 4.61
C HIS A 50 -6.71 6.51 4.51
N TYR A 51 -5.77 6.76 3.59
CA TYR A 51 -5.18 8.09 3.44
C TYR A 51 -6.07 9.12 2.70
N ASP A 52 -7.15 8.68 2.06
CA ASP A 52 -8.24 9.53 1.53
C ASP A 52 -9.26 9.90 2.63
N SER A 53 -9.27 9.16 3.75
CA SER A 53 -10.23 9.27 4.82
C SER A 53 -9.82 10.31 5.87
N GLY A 54 -10.80 11.04 6.41
CA GLY A 54 -10.61 11.99 7.51
C GLY A 54 -11.88 12.17 8.34
N ASP A 55 -11.85 13.09 9.31
CA ASP A 55 -13.00 13.32 10.21
C ASP A 55 -14.27 13.77 9.47
N GLU A 56 -14.12 14.60 8.43
CA GLU A 56 -15.25 15.10 7.62
C GLU A 56 -15.84 14.03 6.69
N ASN A 57 -15.01 13.10 6.22
CA ASN A 57 -15.39 12.06 5.27
C ASN A 57 -14.68 10.74 5.61
N PRO A 58 -15.17 9.98 6.60
CA PRO A 58 -14.53 8.74 7.03
C PRO A 58 -14.80 7.61 6.01
N ASN A 59 -13.76 7.14 5.34
CA ASN A 59 -13.79 6.02 4.39
C ASN A 59 -12.84 4.88 4.81
N HIS A 60 -13.26 4.11 5.81
CA HIS A 60 -12.49 2.96 6.34
C HIS A 60 -13.09 1.60 6.00
N SER A 61 -14.04 1.55 5.06
CA SER A 61 -14.81 0.35 4.72
C SER A 61 -13.94 -0.84 4.29
N MET A 62 -12.79 -0.59 3.64
CA MET A 62 -11.83 -1.61 3.23
C MET A 62 -10.77 -1.93 4.29
N CYS A 63 -10.68 -1.14 5.36
CA CYS A 63 -9.75 -1.44 6.45
C CYS A 63 -10.22 -2.68 7.23
N PRO A 64 -9.32 -3.60 7.63
CA PRO A 64 -9.71 -4.75 8.44
C PRO A 64 -10.15 -4.30 9.86
N LYS A 65 -11.14 -5.00 10.44
CA LYS A 65 -11.73 -4.62 11.74
C LYS A 65 -10.77 -4.75 12.94
N ASP A 66 -9.92 -5.78 12.96
CA ASP A 66 -8.84 -5.95 13.93
C ASP A 66 -7.49 -5.58 13.31
N SER A 67 -7.30 -4.30 13.00
CA SER A 67 -6.12 -3.86 12.24
C SER A 67 -5.40 -2.64 12.81
N TRP A 68 -4.37 -2.26 12.07
CA TRP A 68 -3.62 -1.02 12.22
C TRP A 68 -4.51 0.23 12.08
N CYS A 69 -5.69 0.13 11.47
CA CYS A 69 -6.64 1.24 11.36
C CYS A 69 -7.27 1.59 12.72
N SER A 70 -6.93 2.77 13.24
CA SER A 70 -7.46 3.30 14.50
C SER A 70 -8.97 3.55 14.47
N TYR A 71 -9.52 3.97 13.33
CA TYR A 71 -10.96 4.15 13.15
C TYR A 71 -11.72 2.84 13.36
N GLN A 72 -11.26 1.74 12.74
CA GLN A 72 -11.90 0.43 12.88
C GLN A 72 -11.84 -0.10 14.31
N ARG A 73 -10.74 0.16 15.03
CA ARG A 73 -10.65 -0.17 16.46
C ARG A 73 -11.63 0.66 17.30
N ALA A 74 -11.75 1.96 17.03
CA ALA A 74 -12.73 2.80 17.71
C ALA A 74 -14.18 2.36 17.40
N GLU A 75 -14.48 1.93 16.17
CA GLU A 75 -15.77 1.30 15.84
C GLU A 75 -16.01 0.05 16.67
N ALA A 76 -15.04 -0.87 16.74
CA ALA A 76 -15.16 -2.11 17.50
C ALA A 76 -15.34 -1.88 19.01
N SER A 77 -14.72 -0.83 19.56
CA SER A 77 -14.82 -0.43 20.97
C SER A 77 -16.04 0.44 21.28
N GLY A 78 -16.79 0.90 20.27
CA GLY A 78 -17.93 1.80 20.45
C GLY A 78 -17.54 3.25 20.78
N GLU A 79 -16.32 3.68 20.44
CA GLU A 79 -15.72 4.97 20.80
C GLU A 79 -15.71 5.98 19.63
N LEU A 80 -16.46 5.73 18.55
CA LEU A 80 -16.48 6.58 17.35
C LEU A 80 -16.90 8.03 17.63
N THR A 81 -17.72 8.28 18.65
CA THR A 81 -18.20 9.63 18.98
C THR A 81 -17.10 10.55 19.52
N THR A 82 -16.03 9.98 20.07
CA THR A 82 -14.87 10.70 20.60
C THR A 82 -13.62 10.52 19.75
N TYR A 83 -13.72 9.73 18.67
CA TYR A 83 -12.62 9.43 17.79
C TYR A 83 -12.27 10.64 16.91
N THR A 84 -10.97 10.87 16.74
CA THR A 84 -10.41 11.84 15.79
C THR A 84 -9.23 11.19 15.08
N HIS A 85 -9.07 11.46 13.79
CA HIS A 85 -7.93 10.94 13.04
C HIS A 85 -6.60 11.50 13.58
N ASP A 86 -5.58 10.63 13.64
CA ASP A 86 -4.21 10.98 14.03
C ASP A 86 -3.37 11.52 12.86
N TYR A 87 -3.95 11.60 11.67
CA TYR A 87 -3.36 12.18 10.47
C TYR A 87 -4.38 13.04 9.71
N SER A 88 -3.87 13.92 8.85
CA SER A 88 -4.68 14.63 7.87
C SER A 88 -4.77 13.83 6.56
N PRO A 89 -5.94 13.80 5.90
CA PRO A 89 -6.08 13.20 4.58
C PRO A 89 -5.07 13.76 3.59
N LEU A 90 -4.65 12.95 2.63
CA LEU A 90 -3.79 13.43 1.57
C LEU A 90 -4.53 14.44 0.68
N PRO A 91 -3.83 15.47 0.16
CA PRO A 91 -4.42 16.39 -0.79
C PRO A 91 -4.98 15.68 -2.03
N PRO A 92 -6.11 16.14 -2.61
CA PRO A 92 -6.73 15.50 -3.77
C PRO A 92 -5.79 15.33 -4.99
N ASP A 93 -4.89 16.28 -5.24
CA ASP A 93 -3.90 16.20 -6.32
C ASP A 93 -2.84 15.11 -6.09
N VAL A 94 -2.50 14.85 -4.82
CA VAL A 94 -1.61 13.75 -4.42
C VAL A 94 -2.34 12.42 -4.59
N LEU A 95 -3.59 12.33 -4.13
CA LEU A 95 -4.41 11.13 -4.27
C LEU A 95 -4.62 10.76 -5.74
N GLU A 96 -4.94 11.72 -6.61
CA GLU A 96 -5.08 11.52 -8.05
C GLU A 96 -3.77 11.03 -8.67
N ALA A 97 -2.63 11.60 -8.27
CA ALA A 97 -1.33 11.21 -8.79
C ALA A 97 -0.91 9.79 -8.37
N ILE A 98 -1.31 9.32 -7.19
CA ILE A 98 -0.93 7.98 -6.66
C ILE A 98 -1.97 6.90 -6.92
N LYS A 99 -3.24 7.23 -7.16
CA LYS A 99 -4.28 6.25 -7.50
C LYS A 99 -3.88 5.28 -8.61
N PRO A 100 -3.34 5.71 -9.77
CA PRO A 100 -2.93 4.77 -10.81
C PRO A 100 -1.76 3.87 -10.36
N ILE A 101 -0.93 4.32 -9.41
CA ILE A 101 0.12 3.48 -8.82
C ILE A 101 -0.52 2.38 -7.98
N TYR A 102 -1.54 2.70 -7.18
CA TYR A 102 -2.30 1.72 -6.41
C TYR A 102 -3.06 0.72 -7.27
N GLU A 103 -3.69 1.17 -8.35
CA GLU A 103 -4.36 0.32 -9.34
C GLU A 103 -3.36 -0.61 -10.04
N ASP A 104 -2.18 -0.09 -10.44
CA ASP A 104 -1.10 -0.90 -10.99
C ASP A 104 -0.62 -1.96 -9.97
N PHE A 105 -0.40 -1.59 -8.69
CA PHE A 105 0.06 -2.52 -7.65
C PHE A 105 -0.98 -3.58 -7.25
N SER A 106 -2.26 -3.25 -7.34
CA SER A 106 -3.39 -4.14 -7.03
C SER A 106 -3.82 -4.99 -8.24
N ASN A 107 -3.08 -4.93 -9.34
CA ASN A 107 -3.34 -5.69 -10.55
C ASN A 107 -3.04 -7.20 -10.37
N ASP A 108 -3.98 -8.04 -10.77
CA ASP A 108 -3.90 -9.50 -10.61
C ASP A 108 -2.69 -10.12 -11.34
N ASN A 109 -2.25 -9.55 -12.47
CA ASN A 109 -1.05 -10.00 -13.19
C ASN A 109 0.23 -9.72 -12.40
N LEU A 110 0.30 -8.57 -11.73
CA LEU A 110 1.43 -8.25 -10.86
C LEU A 110 1.42 -9.10 -9.59
N LEU A 111 0.27 -9.26 -8.94
CA LEU A 111 0.15 -10.03 -7.71
C LEU A 111 0.31 -11.55 -7.93
N SER A 112 -0.18 -12.09 -9.06
CA SER A 112 0.00 -13.52 -9.40
C SER A 112 1.47 -13.91 -9.54
N ARG A 113 2.34 -12.98 -9.93
CA ARG A 113 3.80 -13.18 -9.97
C ARG A 113 4.45 -13.20 -8.60
N CYS A 114 3.75 -12.74 -7.56
CA CYS A 114 4.21 -12.78 -6.18
C CYS A 114 3.70 -14.03 -5.42
N VAL A 115 2.85 -14.85 -6.06
CA VAL A 115 2.32 -16.09 -5.47
C VAL A 115 3.45 -17.09 -5.22
N GLY A 116 3.40 -17.77 -4.07
CA GLY A 116 4.48 -18.65 -3.61
C GLY A 116 5.69 -17.92 -2.99
N GLY A 117 5.64 -16.60 -2.85
CA GLY A 117 6.64 -15.82 -2.12
C GLY A 117 8.02 -15.78 -2.77
N PHE A 118 8.12 -16.22 -4.03
CA PHE A 118 9.36 -16.24 -4.78
C PHE A 118 9.80 -14.80 -5.03
N ASN A 119 10.94 -14.42 -4.47
CA ASN A 119 11.56 -13.15 -4.78
C ASN A 119 11.88 -13.13 -6.28
N GLN A 120 11.63 -12.00 -6.94
CA GLN A 120 12.24 -11.72 -8.23
C GLN A 120 13.75 -11.50 -8.01
N ASN A 121 14.47 -12.57 -7.75
CA ASN A 121 15.87 -12.67 -8.10
C ASN A 121 16.27 -14.14 -8.31
N ASN A 122 15.80 -14.74 -9.41
CA ASN A 122 16.57 -15.80 -10.04
C ASN A 122 17.39 -15.32 -11.23
N ASN A 123 17.10 -14.14 -11.80
CA ASN A 123 17.83 -13.64 -12.97
C ASN A 123 18.97 -12.68 -12.62
N GLU A 124 18.99 -12.06 -11.44
CA GLU A 124 20.18 -11.35 -10.93
C GLU A 124 21.19 -12.36 -10.32
N SER A 125 20.72 -13.48 -9.76
CA SER A 125 21.56 -14.60 -9.30
C SER A 125 22.11 -15.41 -10.49
N PHE A 126 21.31 -15.58 -11.55
CA PHE A 126 21.80 -16.15 -12.80
C PHE A 126 22.81 -15.23 -13.52
N ASN A 127 22.57 -13.90 -13.57
CA ASN A 127 23.58 -12.98 -14.11
C ASN A 127 24.87 -12.95 -13.27
N GLN A 128 24.82 -13.05 -11.94
CA GLN A 128 26.03 -13.24 -11.11
C GLN A 128 26.79 -14.55 -11.42
N LEU A 129 26.10 -15.60 -11.86
CA LEU A 129 26.70 -16.88 -12.25
C LEU A 129 27.23 -16.88 -13.68
N VAL A 130 26.59 -16.15 -14.61
CA VAL A 130 27.03 -16.02 -16.01
C VAL A 130 28.19 -15.04 -16.16
N TRP A 131 28.23 -13.96 -15.36
CA TRP A 131 29.29 -12.94 -15.38
C TRP A 131 30.42 -13.20 -14.36
N LYS A 132 30.41 -14.37 -13.71
CA LYS A 132 31.58 -14.98 -13.04
C LYS A 132 32.01 -16.23 -13.82
N ILE A 133 32.61 -16.02 -14.99
CA ILE A 133 33.65 -16.83 -15.66
C ILE A 133 34.24 -15.93 -16.75
#